data_AF-Q7V4R9-F1
#
_entry.id   AF-Q7V4R9-F1
#
_cell.length_a   1.000
_cell.length_b   1.000
_cell.length_c   1.000
_cell.angle_alpha   90.00
_cell.angle_beta   90.00
_cell.angle_gamma   90.00
#
_symmetry.space_group_name_H-M   'P 1'
#
loop_
_entity.id
_entity.type
_entity.pdbx_description
1 polymer ?
#
loop_
_entity_poly.entity_id
_entity_poly.type
_entity_poly.pdbx_seq_one_letter_code
_entity_poly.pdbx_strand_id
1 'polypeptide(L)'
;MGTLENKGGTINNQGVLFCTYAPHFPEASGSVDGGKIYLYDSGTLNNNAWLCIKARSRLDIDASSTLNNLSFLQIIGDEGGGTLDNNGGTVNNKCGDTPPGEDDDFGGLKVYAGKLNINNGGKLYSYGSSTIKTGSE
;
A
#
# COMPACT_ATOMS: atom_id res chain seq x y z
N MET A 1 -17.73 -0.88 -1.76
CA MET A 1 -16.51 -0.39 -1.08
C MET A 1 -16.27 1.05 -1.46
N GLY A 2 -15.54 1.79 -0.63
CA GLY A 2 -15.18 3.18 -0.89
C GLY A 2 -13.95 3.33 -1.77
N THR A 3 -13.86 4.47 -2.44
CA THR A 3 -12.69 4.89 -3.21
C THR A 3 -12.13 6.17 -2.60
N LEU A 4 -10.81 6.23 -2.41
CA LEU A 4 -10.10 7.47 -2.12
C LEU A 4 -9.31 7.90 -3.36
N GLU A 5 -9.63 9.06 -3.91
CA GLU A 5 -8.89 9.64 -5.05
C GLU A 5 -8.19 10.91 -4.60
N ASN A 6 -6.89 11.01 -4.89
CA ASN A 6 -6.12 12.23 -4.73
C ASN A 6 -5.62 12.70 -6.09
N LYS A 7 -6.19 13.79 -6.61
CA LYS A 7 -5.90 14.36 -7.94
C LYS A 7 -5.07 15.63 -7.79
N GLY A 8 -3.78 15.47 -7.46
CA GLY A 8 -2.82 16.57 -7.33
C GLY A 8 -2.79 17.33 -6.00
N GLY A 9 -3.47 16.83 -4.97
CA GLY A 9 -3.40 17.37 -3.61
C GLY A 9 -2.41 16.64 -2.71
N THR A 10 -2.29 17.11 -1.46
CA THR A 10 -1.61 16.35 -0.40
C THR A 10 -2.63 15.85 0.61
N ILE A 11 -2.66 14.55 0.85
CA ILE A 11 -3.40 13.93 1.95
C ILE A 11 -2.39 13.58 3.04
N ASN A 12 -2.62 14.08 4.25
CA ASN A 12 -1.84 13.72 5.43
C ASN A 12 -2.70 12.84 6.33
N ASN A 13 -2.37 11.56 6.40
CA ASN A 13 -3.01 10.60 7.29
C ASN A 13 -2.04 10.19 8.41
N GLN A 14 -2.47 10.37 9.65
CA GLN A 14 -1.69 10.00 10.85
C GLN A 14 -2.14 8.67 11.46
N GLY A 15 -3.28 8.12 11.00
CA GLY A 15 -3.81 6.85 11.48
C GLY A 15 -3.43 5.68 10.58
N VAL A 16 -3.82 4.47 10.97
CA VAL A 16 -3.66 3.29 10.12
C VAL A 16 -4.61 3.37 8.93
N LEU A 17 -4.11 3.14 7.71
CA LEU A 17 -4.90 3.10 6.50
C LEU A 17 -5.08 1.65 6.04
N PHE A 18 -6.32 1.16 6.11
CA PHE A 18 -6.69 -0.16 5.60
C PHE A 18 -7.40 -0.02 4.26
N CYS A 19 -6.76 -0.51 3.21
CA CYS A 19 -7.41 -0.75 1.94
C CYS A 19 -7.93 -2.20 1.96
N THR A 20 -9.20 -2.36 2.33
CA THR A 20 -9.84 -3.67 2.53
C THR A 20 -11.33 -3.63 2.20
N TYR A 21 -11.97 -4.80 2.16
CA TYR A 21 -13.41 -4.93 2.18
C TYR A 21 -13.90 -5.12 3.65
N ALA A 22 -15.04 -4.56 4.02
CA ALA A 22 -15.59 -4.70 5.37
C ALA A 22 -15.96 -6.16 5.71
N PRO A 23 -15.41 -6.77 6.78
CA PRO A 23 -15.56 -8.20 7.09
C PRO A 23 -16.95 -8.61 7.61
N HIS A 24 -17.89 -7.67 7.78
CA HIS A 24 -19.21 -7.94 8.38
C HIS A 24 -20.34 -8.21 7.39
N PHE A 25 -20.07 -8.27 6.09
CA PHE A 25 -21.08 -8.66 5.12
C PHE A 25 -20.83 -10.12 4.70
N PRO A 26 -21.67 -11.08 5.12
CA PRO A 26 -21.54 -12.47 4.70
C PRO A 26 -21.57 -12.49 3.17
N GLU A 27 -20.61 -13.21 2.61
CA GLU A 27 -20.36 -13.32 1.17
C GLU A 27 -21.65 -13.69 0.43
N ALA A 28 -22.32 -12.69 -0.12
CA ALA A 28 -23.39 -12.90 -1.07
C ALA A 28 -22.75 -13.26 -2.42
N SER A 29 -22.17 -14.47 -2.51
CA SER A 29 -21.85 -15.24 -3.73
C SER A 29 -21.39 -14.46 -4.98
N GLY A 30 -20.71 -13.33 -4.80
CA GLY A 30 -20.38 -12.36 -5.83
C GLY A 30 -19.06 -11.71 -5.47
N SER A 31 -18.18 -11.59 -6.46
CA SER A 31 -16.88 -10.93 -6.31
C SER A 31 -17.07 -9.48 -5.84
N VAL A 32 -17.02 -9.24 -4.53
CA VAL A 32 -17.00 -7.87 -4.00
C VAL A 32 -15.59 -7.32 -4.17
N ASP A 33 -15.45 -6.31 -5.02
CA ASP A 33 -14.22 -5.52 -5.14
C ASP A 33 -13.87 -4.89 -3.78
N GLY A 34 -12.58 -4.92 -3.44
CA GLY A 34 -12.06 -4.28 -2.24
C GLY A 34 -12.04 -2.75 -2.32
N GLY A 35 -11.47 -2.12 -1.28
CA GLY A 35 -11.21 -0.68 -1.27
C GLY A 35 -10.23 -0.29 -2.38
N LYS A 36 -10.32 0.95 -2.87
CA LYS A 36 -9.42 1.47 -3.90
C LYS A 36 -8.85 2.82 -3.46
N ILE A 37 -7.55 2.99 -3.63
CA ILE A 37 -6.86 4.26 -3.42
C ILE A 37 -6.15 4.60 -4.73
N TYR A 38 -6.31 5.85 -5.17
CA TYR A 38 -5.73 6.34 -6.39
C TYR A 38 -4.98 7.66 -6.15
N LEU A 39 -3.71 7.71 -6.56
CA LEU A 39 -2.89 8.93 -6.52
C LEU A 39 -2.57 9.37 -7.97
N TYR A 40 -3.16 10.49 -8.38
CA TYR A 40 -3.07 11.05 -9.73
C TYR A 40 -2.54 12.48 -9.71
N ASP A 41 -2.10 12.97 -10.87
CA ASP A 41 -1.79 14.38 -11.14
C ASP A 41 -0.81 15.00 -10.14
N SER A 42 0.28 14.30 -9.81
CA SER A 42 1.25 14.68 -8.77
C SER A 42 0.70 14.66 -7.34
N GLY A 43 -0.36 13.88 -7.10
CA GLY A 43 -0.95 13.67 -5.79
C GLY A 43 0.04 13.04 -4.81
N THR A 44 0.07 13.56 -3.59
CA THR A 44 0.90 13.04 -2.50
C THR A 44 0.02 12.46 -1.39
N LEU A 45 0.27 11.20 -1.01
CA LEU A 45 -0.27 10.61 0.21
C LEU A 45 0.86 10.43 1.22
N ASN A 46 0.80 11.20 2.31
CA ASN A 46 1.66 11.05 3.47
C ASN A 46 0.93 10.21 4.51
N ASN A 47 1.31 8.95 4.67
CA ASN A 47 0.78 8.04 5.66
C ASN A 47 1.84 7.75 6.72
N ASN A 48 1.72 8.35 7.91
CA ASN A 48 2.72 8.22 8.97
C ASN A 48 2.51 7.01 9.88
N ALA A 49 1.93 5.94 9.34
CA ALA A 49 1.54 4.74 10.07
C ALA A 49 1.54 3.53 9.12
N TRP A 50 0.85 2.45 9.50
CA TRP A 50 0.71 1.28 8.66
C TRP A 50 -0.26 1.53 7.50
N LEU A 51 0.13 1.11 6.30
CA LEU A 51 -0.72 0.92 5.14
C LEU A 51 -0.83 -0.58 4.81
N CYS A 52 -2.04 -1.14 4.90
CA CYS A 52 -2.32 -2.52 4.56
C CYS A 52 -3.26 -2.60 3.36
N ILE A 53 -2.86 -3.35 2.33
CA ILE A 53 -3.63 -3.60 1.12
C ILE A 53 -3.93 -5.09 1.04
N LYS A 54 -5.20 -5.47 1.13
CA LYS A 54 -5.63 -6.88 1.18
C LYS A 54 -6.97 -7.10 0.50
N ALA A 55 -7.35 -8.37 0.29
CA ALA A 55 -8.74 -8.73 0.01
C ALA A 55 -9.34 -7.99 -1.22
N ARG A 56 -8.78 -8.22 -2.41
CA ARG A 56 -9.17 -7.57 -3.69
C ARG A 56 -9.06 -6.04 -3.69
N SER A 57 -8.32 -5.46 -2.76
CA SER A 57 -8.11 -4.01 -2.68
C SER A 57 -6.92 -3.57 -3.51
N ARG A 58 -6.93 -2.30 -3.92
CA ARG A 58 -5.98 -1.76 -4.88
C ARG A 58 -5.47 -0.39 -4.47
N LEU A 59 -4.17 -0.17 -4.64
CA LEU A 59 -3.54 1.14 -4.59
C LEU A 59 -2.81 1.39 -5.90
N ASP A 60 -3.24 2.43 -6.60
CA ASP A 60 -2.64 2.85 -7.86
C ASP A 60 -1.94 4.20 -7.68
N ILE A 61 -0.71 4.27 -8.18
CA ILE A 61 0.14 5.44 -8.09
C ILE A 61 0.63 5.76 -9.50
N ASP A 62 0.14 6.84 -10.06
CA ASP A 62 0.51 7.26 -11.41
C ASP A 62 1.81 8.06 -11.43
N ALA A 63 2.30 8.28 -12.66
CA ALA A 63 3.45 9.11 -12.93
C ALA A 63 3.36 10.45 -12.18
N SER A 64 4.48 10.87 -11.58
CA SER A 64 4.63 12.08 -10.74
C SER A 64 3.94 12.05 -9.36
N SER A 65 3.08 11.08 -9.07
CA SER A 65 2.48 10.93 -7.74
C SER A 65 3.45 10.33 -6.73
N THR A 66 3.26 10.64 -5.46
CA THR A 66 4.12 10.17 -4.37
C THR A 66 3.32 9.54 -3.24
N LEU A 67 3.67 8.31 -2.88
CA LEU A 67 3.28 7.70 -1.61
C LEU A 67 4.46 7.80 -0.64
N ASN A 68 4.33 8.64 0.38
CA ASN A 68 5.24 8.64 1.51
C ASN A 68 4.59 7.83 2.63
N ASN A 69 5.14 6.66 2.90
CA ASN A 69 4.70 5.79 3.98
C ASN A 69 5.82 5.70 5.02
N LEU A 70 5.56 6.15 6.24
CA LEU A 70 6.61 6.35 7.24
C LEU A 70 6.70 5.25 8.29
N SER A 71 5.99 4.11 8.15
CA SER A 71 6.10 3.06 9.18
C SER A 71 6.05 1.63 8.67
N PHE A 72 5.10 1.28 7.79
CA PHE A 72 5.00 -0.10 7.30
C PHE A 72 4.07 -0.21 6.09
N LEU A 73 4.51 -0.87 5.01
CA LEU A 73 3.67 -1.22 3.87
C LEU A 73 3.48 -2.74 3.82
N GLN A 74 2.22 -3.19 3.89
CA GLN A 74 1.88 -4.59 3.74
C GLN A 74 0.91 -4.80 2.57
N ILE A 75 1.20 -5.80 1.75
CA ILE A 75 0.35 -6.26 0.65
C ILE A 75 0.06 -7.74 0.87
N ILE A 76 -1.20 -8.09 1.11
CA ILE A 76 -1.64 -9.47 1.40
C ILE A 76 -2.49 -9.99 0.24
N GLY A 77 -2.19 -11.21 -0.19
CA GLY A 77 -2.76 -11.89 -1.35
C GLY A 77 -3.77 -12.99 -1.06
N ASP A 78 -4.36 -13.01 0.14
CA ASP A 78 -5.50 -13.87 0.46
C ASP A 78 -6.70 -13.62 -0.48
N GLU A 79 -7.73 -14.47 -0.46
CA GLU A 79 -8.91 -14.48 -1.35
C GLU A 79 -9.11 -13.22 -2.26
N GLY A 80 -8.47 -13.26 -3.43
CA GLY A 80 -8.58 -12.22 -4.47
C GLY A 80 -7.58 -11.05 -4.41
N GLY A 81 -6.77 -10.98 -3.37
CA GLY A 81 -5.45 -10.36 -3.29
C GLY A 81 -5.38 -8.84 -3.36
N GLY A 82 -4.62 -8.26 -2.44
CA GLY A 82 -4.20 -6.87 -2.46
C GLY A 82 -3.21 -6.61 -3.60
N THR A 83 -3.37 -5.47 -4.26
CA THR A 83 -2.50 -5.04 -5.36
C THR A 83 -2.01 -3.61 -5.13
N LEU A 84 -0.70 -3.40 -5.25
CA LEU A 84 -0.11 -2.08 -5.42
C LEU A 84 0.44 -1.98 -6.85
N ASP A 85 -0.10 -1.05 -7.64
CA ASP A 85 0.41 -0.72 -8.97
C ASP A 85 1.05 0.67 -8.95
N ASN A 86 2.37 0.72 -9.02
CA ASN A 86 3.14 1.95 -9.17
C ASN A 86 3.54 2.14 -10.64
N ASN A 87 2.77 2.95 -11.36
CA ASN A 87 2.89 3.22 -12.79
C ASN A 87 3.64 4.53 -13.06
N GLY A 88 4.90 4.62 -12.61
CA GLY A 88 5.76 5.78 -12.82
C GLY A 88 5.84 6.76 -11.64
N GLY A 89 5.15 6.48 -10.53
CA GLY A 89 5.20 7.26 -9.30
C GLY A 89 6.36 6.88 -8.38
N THR A 90 6.42 7.53 -7.22
CA THR A 90 7.43 7.26 -6.19
C THR A 90 6.77 6.73 -4.92
N VAL A 91 7.20 5.55 -4.48
CA VAL A 91 6.85 4.99 -3.17
C VAL A 91 8.07 5.12 -2.25
N ASN A 92 7.95 5.96 -1.24
CA ASN A 92 8.92 6.11 -0.17
C ASN A 92 8.39 5.40 1.07
N ASN A 93 8.73 4.13 1.21
CA ASN A 93 8.40 3.33 2.39
C ASN A 93 9.56 3.41 3.39
N LYS A 94 9.70 4.58 4.03
CA LYS A 94 10.70 4.84 5.05
C LYS A 94 10.14 4.40 6.39
N CYS A 95 10.90 3.70 7.22
CA CYS A 95 10.44 3.47 8.58
C CYS A 95 10.96 4.58 9.49
N GLY A 96 10.08 5.54 9.83
CA GLY A 96 10.31 6.58 10.82
C GLY A 96 11.60 7.38 10.65
N ASP A 97 11.97 8.09 11.71
CA ASP A 97 13.26 8.78 11.86
C ASP A 97 14.37 7.83 12.36
N THR A 98 14.06 6.55 12.57
CA THR A 98 15.02 5.59 13.13
C THR A 98 16.01 5.13 12.05
N PRO A 99 17.32 5.30 12.25
CA PRO A 99 18.33 4.84 11.31
C PRO A 99 18.21 3.32 11.06
N PRO A 100 18.62 2.81 9.88
CA PRO A 100 18.70 1.37 9.64
C PRO A 100 19.54 0.69 10.73
N GLY A 101 18.95 -0.26 11.47
CA GLY A 101 19.67 -1.17 12.36
C GLY A 101 19.50 -0.99 13.88
N GLU A 102 18.65 -0.08 14.37
CA GLU A 102 18.43 0.05 15.83
C GLU A 102 17.12 -0.56 16.38
N ASP A 103 16.13 -0.88 15.54
CA ASP A 103 14.93 -1.63 15.95
C ASP A 103 14.43 -2.50 14.78
N ASP A 104 14.73 -3.80 14.82
CA ASP A 104 14.33 -4.80 13.81
C ASP A 104 12.81 -5.11 13.79
N ASP A 105 12.04 -4.55 14.72
CA ASP A 105 10.59 -4.75 14.83
C ASP A 105 9.78 -3.93 13.82
N PHE A 106 10.43 -3.00 13.12
CA PHE A 106 9.79 -2.19 12.11
C PHE A 106 9.74 -2.92 10.76
N GLY A 107 8.53 -3.28 10.33
CA GLY A 107 8.30 -3.86 9.01
C GLY A 107 8.57 -2.81 7.94
N GLY A 108 9.57 -3.04 7.08
CA GLY A 108 9.75 -2.25 5.86
C GLY A 108 8.62 -2.57 4.89
N LEU A 109 8.91 -3.38 3.88
CA LEU A 109 7.89 -3.88 2.95
C LEU A 109 7.59 -5.34 3.25
N LYS A 110 6.32 -5.71 3.41
CA LYS A 110 5.91 -7.11 3.42
C LYS A 110 4.89 -7.40 2.32
N VAL A 111 5.22 -8.34 1.44
CA VAL A 111 4.32 -8.83 0.40
C VAL A 111 4.09 -10.33 0.63
N TYR A 112 2.86 -10.70 0.95
CA TYR A 112 2.47 -12.08 1.25
C TYR A 112 1.42 -12.54 0.25
N ALA A 113 1.81 -13.29 -0.78
CA ALA A 113 0.95 -13.70 -1.90
C ALA A 113 0.27 -12.54 -2.68
N GLY A 114 0.49 -11.27 -2.29
CA GLY A 114 -0.08 -10.08 -2.92
C GLY A 114 0.69 -9.66 -4.17
N LYS A 115 0.16 -8.65 -4.87
CA LYS A 115 0.78 -8.13 -6.10
C LYS A 115 1.45 -6.78 -5.84
N LEU A 116 2.74 -6.71 -6.14
CA LEU A 116 3.52 -5.47 -6.14
C LEU A 116 4.06 -5.25 -7.55
N ASN A 117 3.50 -4.29 -8.26
CA ASN A 117 3.89 -3.96 -9.63
C ASN A 117 4.57 -2.60 -9.65
N ILE A 118 5.84 -2.56 -10.08
CA ILE A 118 6.61 -1.33 -10.26
C ILE A 118 6.90 -1.19 -11.76
N ASN A 119 6.17 -0.30 -12.42
CA ASN A 119 6.15 -0.16 -13.88
C ASN A 119 6.50 1.27 -14.31
N ASN A 120 6.75 1.45 -15.61
CA ASN A 120 6.89 2.77 -16.26
C ASN A 120 7.88 3.72 -15.58
N GLY A 121 9.00 3.19 -15.07
CA GLY A 121 10.02 3.98 -14.36
C GLY A 121 9.65 4.35 -12.93
N GLY A 122 8.59 3.75 -12.38
CA GLY A 122 8.19 3.90 -10.99
C GLY A 122 9.31 3.47 -10.05
N LYS A 123 9.39 4.12 -8.89
CA LYS A 123 10.43 3.87 -7.90
C LYS A 123 9.82 3.41 -6.60
N LEU A 124 10.46 2.42 -5.98
CA LEU A 124 10.15 1.97 -4.63
C LEU A 124 11.42 2.04 -3.80
N TYR A 125 11.38 2.85 -2.76
CA TYR A 125 12.41 2.93 -1.75
C TYR A 125 11.85 2.30 -0.47
N SER A 126 12.38 1.14 -0.08
CA SER A 126 12.01 0.46 1.15
C SER A 126 13.18 0.51 2.12
N TYR A 127 12.94 0.97 3.33
CA TYR A 127 13.93 1.08 4.39
C TYR A 127 13.53 0.16 5.54
N GLY A 128 14.49 -0.56 6.09
CA GLY A 128 14.24 -1.63 7.08
C GLY A 128 14.07 -3.01 6.44
N SER A 129 13.79 -4.02 7.27
CA SER A 129 13.66 -5.40 6.82
C SER A 129 12.48 -5.55 5.86
N SER A 130 12.74 -6.11 4.68
CA SER A 130 11.71 -6.32 3.66
C SER A 130 11.58 -7.82 3.37
N THR A 131 10.34 -8.29 3.27
CA THR A 131 10.02 -9.70 3.04
C THR A 131 9.03 -9.80 1.89
N ILE A 132 9.39 -10.58 0.87
CA ILE A 132 8.48 -10.98 -0.20
C ILE A 132 8.33 -12.49 -0.10
N LYS A 133 7.13 -12.98 0.23
CA LYS A 133 6.81 -14.41 0.25
C LYS A 133 5.75 -14.71 -0.80
N THR A 134 6.07 -15.64 -1.68
CA THR A 134 5.15 -16.22 -2.65
C THR A 134 4.51 -17.46 -2.03
N GLY A 135 3.41 -17.28 -1.29
CA GLY A 135 2.68 -18.36 -0.59
C GLY A 135 1.86 -17.83 0.58
N SER A 136 0.95 -18.64 1.13
CA SER A 136 0.22 -18.31 2.36
C SER A 136 1.18 -18.19 3.56
N GLU A 137 0.91 -17.27 4.49
CA GLU A 137 1.63 -17.16 5.76
C GLU A 137 1.52 -18.43 6.61
#